data_AF-A0A0S3Q126-F1
#
_entry.id   AF-A0A0S3Q126-F1
#
_cell.length_a   1.000
_cell.length_b   1.000
_cell.length_c   1.000
_cell.angle_alpha   90.00
_cell.angle_beta   90.00
_cell.angle_gamma   90.00
#
_symmetry.space_group_name_H-M   'P 1'
#
loop_
_entity.id
_entity.type
_entity.pdbx_description
1 polymer ?
#
loop_
_entity_poly.entity_id
_entity_poly.type
_entity_poly.pdbx_seq_one_letter_code
_entity_poly.pdbx_strand_id
1 'polypeptide(L)'
;MVIAALAKAGLGYDDITPTYLSPPDAGAAFARDAVDAWAVWDPYLAIAEKTQNARILAKGQDVEKSFAFYIANRDYAARSPLLVRESLDALDEAGRWAEANRDEVAKTLAAVTGVPLEAQTLAASRATFPSGRITEEIVASQQRIADRYHKLGLIPRKIAVREAVWSGAQS
;
A
#
# COMPACT_ATOMS: atom_id res chain seq x y z
N MET A 1 6.79 5.87 0.06
CA MET A 1 6.93 6.33 -1.35
C MET A 1 7.61 7.70 -1.45
N VAL A 2 7.04 8.79 -0.92
CA VAL A 2 7.54 10.18 -1.11
C VAL A 2 9.04 10.32 -0.87
N ILE A 3 9.51 9.91 0.32
CA ILE A 3 10.93 9.98 0.69
C ILE A 3 11.84 9.26 -0.31
N ALA A 4 11.44 8.07 -0.76
CA ALA A 4 12.22 7.29 -1.70
C ALA A 4 12.23 7.94 -3.10
N ALA A 5 11.11 8.55 -3.51
CA ALA A 5 11.00 9.24 -4.79
C ALA A 5 11.85 10.51 -4.82
N LEU A 6 11.83 11.30 -3.72
CA LEU A 6 12.69 12.46 -3.54
C LEU A 6 14.17 12.07 -3.59
N ALA A 7 14.57 11.04 -2.83
CA ALA A 7 15.95 10.57 -2.81
C ALA A 7 16.44 10.12 -4.20
N LYS A 8 15.59 9.46 -5.00
CA LYS A 8 15.91 9.08 -6.39
C LYS A 8 16.14 10.30 -7.29
N ALA A 9 15.46 11.42 -7.01
CA ALA A 9 15.65 12.69 -7.69
C ALA A 9 16.78 13.55 -7.10
N GLY A 10 17.51 13.06 -6.09
CA GLY A 10 18.56 13.82 -5.41
C GLY A 10 18.04 14.88 -4.43
N LEU A 11 16.77 14.79 -4.03
CA LEU A 11 16.12 15.71 -3.09
C LEU A 11 16.00 15.09 -1.69
N GLY A 12 16.14 15.94 -0.67
CA GLY A 12 15.83 15.67 0.73
C GLY A 12 14.36 15.92 1.06
N TYR A 13 13.95 15.51 2.27
CA TYR A 13 12.59 15.78 2.75
C TYR A 13 12.37 17.27 3.05
N ASP A 14 13.42 18.00 3.42
CA ASP A 14 13.39 19.44 3.70
C ASP A 14 13.33 20.30 2.42
N ASP A 15 13.48 19.68 1.24
CA ASP A 15 13.32 20.36 -0.06
C ASP A 15 11.85 20.47 -0.48
N ILE A 16 10.91 19.96 0.33
CA ILE A 16 9.47 20.06 0.10
C ILE A 16 8.75 20.64 1.31
N THR A 17 7.56 21.16 1.10
CA THR A 17 6.63 21.50 2.19
C THR A 17 5.59 20.38 2.33
N PRO A 18 5.72 19.47 3.32
CA PRO A 18 4.76 18.39 3.47
C PRO A 18 3.41 18.91 3.96
N THR A 19 2.35 18.48 3.30
CA THR A 19 0.96 18.75 3.71
C THR A 19 0.29 17.44 4.06
N TYR A 20 -0.12 17.28 5.33
CA TYR A 20 -0.71 16.04 5.82
C TYR A 20 -2.24 16.13 5.76
N LEU A 21 -2.82 15.46 4.78
CA LEU A 21 -4.27 15.42 4.53
C LEU A 21 -4.73 13.97 4.38
N SER A 22 -6.00 13.72 4.71
CA SER A 22 -6.64 12.46 4.33
C SER A 22 -6.75 12.36 2.81
N PRO A 23 -6.84 11.16 2.21
CA PRO A 23 -6.94 11.05 0.75
C PRO A 23 -8.13 11.83 0.13
N PRO A 24 -9.36 11.81 0.71
CA PRO A 24 -10.44 12.67 0.21
C PRO A 24 -10.11 14.16 0.26
N ASP A 25 -9.55 14.65 1.37
CA ASP A 25 -9.21 16.07 1.54
C ASP A 25 -8.06 16.49 0.60
N ALA A 26 -7.08 15.62 0.42
CA ALA A 26 -5.95 15.83 -0.47
C ALA A 26 -6.41 15.90 -1.94
N GLY A 27 -7.36 15.06 -2.34
CA GLY A 27 -7.95 15.11 -3.68
C GLY A 27 -8.69 16.43 -3.94
N ALA A 28 -9.43 16.93 -2.96
CA ALA A 28 -10.08 18.25 -3.06
C ALA A 28 -9.05 19.40 -3.07
N ALA A 29 -7.99 19.31 -2.26
CA ALA A 29 -6.91 20.29 -2.24
C ALA A 29 -6.13 20.32 -3.57
N PHE A 30 -5.85 19.15 -4.15
CA PHE A 30 -5.16 19.05 -5.43
C PHE A 30 -6.01 19.61 -6.57
N ALA A 31 -7.32 19.32 -6.61
CA ALA A 31 -8.23 19.84 -7.64
C ALA A 31 -8.41 21.37 -7.63
N ARG A 32 -8.06 22.05 -6.53
CA ARG A 32 -8.12 23.51 -6.38
C ARG A 32 -6.75 24.19 -6.36
N ASP A 33 -5.71 23.48 -6.78
CA ASP A 33 -4.32 23.95 -6.80
C ASP A 33 -3.77 24.37 -5.42
N ALA A 34 -4.29 23.79 -4.34
CA ALA A 34 -3.78 24.05 -2.98
C ALA A 34 -2.57 23.16 -2.60
N VAL A 35 -2.27 22.13 -3.40
CA VAL A 35 -1.05 21.31 -3.31
C VAL A 35 -0.55 21.01 -4.71
N ASP A 36 0.77 21.17 -4.95
CA ASP A 36 1.36 21.02 -6.29
C ASP A 36 1.50 19.56 -6.74
N ALA A 37 1.61 18.64 -5.78
CA ALA A 37 1.76 17.22 -6.02
C ALA A 37 1.09 16.41 -4.90
N TRP A 38 0.54 15.26 -5.27
CA TRP A 38 -0.15 14.37 -4.34
C TRP A 38 0.38 12.94 -4.45
N ALA A 39 0.93 12.43 -3.36
CA ALA A 39 1.31 11.02 -3.26
C ALA A 39 0.13 10.20 -2.75
N VAL A 40 -0.44 9.36 -3.62
CA VAL A 40 -1.65 8.59 -3.32
C VAL A 40 -1.64 7.22 -4.00
N TRP A 41 -2.54 6.34 -3.55
CA TRP A 41 -2.81 5.02 -4.10
C TRP A 41 -4.18 4.97 -4.82
N ASP A 42 -4.41 3.91 -5.59
CA ASP A 42 -5.72 3.64 -6.19
C ASP A 42 -6.79 3.31 -5.13
N PRO A 43 -8.06 3.69 -5.31
CA PRO A 43 -8.65 4.21 -6.55
C PRO A 43 -8.51 5.75 -6.71
N TYR A 44 -7.95 6.46 -5.73
CA TYR A 44 -7.82 7.91 -5.80
C TYR A 44 -6.93 8.37 -6.95
N LEU A 45 -5.85 7.64 -7.24
CA LEU A 45 -5.00 7.89 -8.41
C LEU A 45 -5.80 7.79 -9.71
N ALA A 46 -6.54 6.69 -9.90
CA ALA A 46 -7.43 6.54 -11.05
C ALA A 46 -8.48 7.67 -11.15
N ILE A 47 -9.07 8.11 -10.04
CA ILE A 47 -10.00 9.25 -10.03
C ILE A 47 -9.30 10.52 -10.52
N ALA A 48 -8.11 10.83 -9.99
CA ALA A 48 -7.36 12.03 -10.35
C ALA A 48 -6.95 12.02 -11.83
N GLU A 49 -6.51 10.88 -12.36
CA GLU A 49 -6.18 10.73 -13.79
C GLU A 49 -7.40 10.95 -14.69
N LYS A 50 -8.59 10.48 -14.27
CA LYS A 50 -9.81 10.55 -15.06
C LYS A 50 -10.53 11.90 -14.99
N THR A 51 -10.50 12.53 -13.83
CA THR A 51 -11.38 13.69 -13.54
C THR A 51 -10.62 14.99 -13.31
N GLN A 52 -9.32 14.93 -13.01
CA GLN A 52 -8.50 16.09 -12.64
C GLN A 52 -7.32 16.31 -13.60
N ASN A 53 -7.25 15.58 -14.72
CA ASN A 53 -6.12 15.59 -15.66
C ASN A 53 -4.76 15.40 -14.97
N ALA A 54 -4.73 14.66 -13.86
CA ALA A 54 -3.51 14.43 -13.12
C ALA A 54 -2.51 13.63 -13.97
N ARG A 55 -1.23 14.03 -13.92
CA ARG A 55 -0.12 13.29 -14.54
C ARG A 55 0.69 12.58 -13.48
N ILE A 56 1.00 11.31 -13.73
CA ILE A 56 1.89 10.52 -12.88
C ILE A 56 3.32 11.08 -12.97
N LEU A 57 3.88 11.52 -11.84
CA LEU A 57 5.27 11.97 -11.73
C LEU A 57 6.24 10.81 -11.45
N ALA A 58 5.83 9.86 -10.61
CA ALA A 58 6.59 8.66 -10.26
C ALA A 58 5.63 7.55 -9.81
N LYS A 59 5.94 6.30 -10.16
CA LYS A 59 5.21 5.13 -9.62
C LYS A 59 6.02 4.47 -8.52
N GLY A 60 5.34 3.95 -7.51
CA GLY A 60 5.99 3.25 -6.39
C GLY A 60 6.94 2.14 -6.85
N GLN A 61 6.49 1.31 -7.81
CA GLN A 61 7.27 0.20 -8.37
C GLN A 61 8.60 0.64 -9.02
N ASP A 62 8.68 1.86 -9.55
CA ASP A 62 9.90 2.39 -10.19
C ASP A 62 10.87 3.00 -9.18
N VAL A 63 10.41 3.19 -7.94
CA VAL A 63 11.14 3.87 -6.87
C VAL A 63 11.62 2.86 -5.83
N GLU A 64 10.70 2.05 -5.32
CA GLU A 64 10.98 1.03 -4.31
C GLU A 64 9.84 0.01 -4.28
N LYS A 65 10.21 -1.28 -4.34
CA LYS A 65 9.25 -2.38 -4.18
C LYS A 65 8.69 -2.36 -2.74
N SER A 66 7.39 -2.09 -2.63
CA SER A 66 6.66 -2.10 -1.37
C SER A 66 5.64 -3.24 -1.34
N PHE A 67 5.37 -3.76 -0.14
CA PHE A 67 4.46 -4.88 0.07
C PHE A 67 3.33 -4.49 1.02
N ALA A 68 2.16 -5.13 0.86
CA ALA A 68 1.09 -5.10 1.84
C ALA A 68 1.21 -6.30 2.78
N PHE A 69 0.75 -6.16 4.02
CA PHE A 69 0.86 -7.18 5.05
C PHE A 69 -0.46 -7.36 5.78
N TYR A 70 -0.80 -8.61 6.09
CA TYR A 70 -1.74 -8.92 7.15
C TYR A 70 -1.02 -8.87 8.49
N ILE A 71 -1.63 -8.20 9.47
CA ILE A 71 -1.06 -8.00 10.80
C ILE A 71 -2.02 -8.59 11.81
N ALA A 72 -1.49 -9.37 12.76
CA ALA A 72 -2.24 -9.94 13.86
C ALA A 72 -1.55 -9.65 15.20
N ASN A 73 -2.32 -9.66 16.28
CA ASN A 73 -1.75 -9.64 17.62
C ASN A 73 -0.90 -10.91 17.85
N ARG A 74 0.30 -10.74 18.44
CA ARG A 74 1.26 -11.83 18.66
C ARG A 74 0.67 -12.97 19.48
N ASP A 75 0.00 -12.65 20.58
CA ASP A 75 -0.55 -13.65 21.50
C ASP A 75 -1.70 -14.41 20.85
N TYR A 76 -2.53 -13.73 20.06
CA TYR A 76 -3.57 -14.38 19.29
C TYR A 76 -3.00 -15.34 18.24
N ALA A 77 -2.00 -14.90 17.47
CA ALA A 77 -1.37 -15.73 16.45
C ALA A 77 -0.60 -16.94 17.03
N ALA A 78 -0.13 -16.83 18.27
CA ALA A 78 0.49 -17.94 19.01
C ALA A 78 -0.54 -18.93 19.57
N ARG A 79 -1.67 -18.43 20.10
CA ARG A 79 -2.73 -19.29 20.70
C ARG A 79 -3.63 -19.97 19.67
N SER A 80 -3.83 -19.34 18.51
CA SER A 80 -4.76 -19.80 17.48
C SER A 80 -4.07 -20.01 16.11
N PRO A 81 -2.96 -20.76 16.02
CA PRO A 81 -2.17 -20.85 14.79
C PRO A 81 -2.94 -21.48 13.63
N LEU A 82 -3.81 -22.46 13.90
CA LEU A 82 -4.64 -23.08 12.86
C LEU A 82 -5.62 -22.08 12.24
N LEU A 83 -6.37 -21.36 13.08
CA LEU A 83 -7.34 -20.36 12.61
C LEU A 83 -6.66 -19.22 11.84
N VAL A 84 -5.45 -18.83 12.23
CA VAL A 84 -4.65 -17.87 11.46
C VAL A 84 -4.29 -18.42 10.08
N ARG A 85 -3.85 -19.68 9.98
CA ARG A 85 -3.56 -20.31 8.67
C ARG A 85 -4.81 -20.37 7.80
N GLU A 86 -5.91 -20.89 8.33
CA GLU A 86 -7.17 -21.01 7.59
C GLU A 86 -7.68 -19.64 7.11
N SER A 87 -7.54 -18.60 7.94
CA SER A 87 -7.90 -17.23 7.54
C SER A 87 -7.02 -16.72 6.39
N LEU A 88 -5.71 -16.97 6.43
CA LEU A 88 -4.79 -16.57 5.36
C LEU A 88 -5.05 -17.37 4.07
N ASP A 89 -5.36 -18.66 4.17
CA ASP A 89 -5.67 -19.50 3.01
C ASP A 89 -6.98 -19.04 2.34
N ALA A 90 -8.01 -18.70 3.14
CA ALA A 90 -9.27 -18.14 2.62
C ALA A 90 -9.06 -16.76 1.96
N LEU A 91 -8.20 -15.92 2.54
CA LEU A 91 -7.83 -14.62 1.96
C LEU A 91 -7.05 -14.79 0.64
N ASP A 92 -6.15 -15.76 0.55
CA ASP A 92 -5.44 -16.05 -0.71
C ASP A 92 -6.39 -16.62 -1.77
N GLU A 93 -7.31 -17.50 -1.40
CA GLU A 93 -8.34 -18.00 -2.31
C GLU A 93 -9.20 -16.84 -2.86
N ALA A 94 -9.67 -15.95 -1.99
CA ALA A 94 -10.40 -14.75 -2.41
C ALA A 94 -9.54 -13.84 -3.32
N GLY A 95 -8.25 -13.70 -3.01
CA GLY A 95 -7.29 -12.95 -3.83
C GLY A 95 -7.10 -13.55 -5.22
N ARG A 96 -6.96 -14.88 -5.33
CA ARG A 96 -6.87 -15.60 -6.61
C ARG A 96 -8.16 -15.51 -7.41
N TRP A 97 -9.31 -15.54 -6.75
CA TRP A 97 -10.59 -15.27 -7.42
C TRP A 97 -10.65 -13.83 -7.95
N ALA A 98 -10.30 -12.84 -7.14
CA ALA A 98 -10.31 -11.42 -7.53
C ALA A 98 -9.37 -11.14 -8.71
N GLU A 99 -8.19 -11.78 -8.72
CA GLU A 99 -7.23 -11.74 -9.83
C GLU A 99 -7.85 -12.23 -11.15
N ALA A 100 -8.63 -13.31 -11.10
CA ALA A 100 -9.31 -13.88 -12.27
C ALA A 100 -10.62 -13.15 -12.64
N ASN A 101 -11.18 -12.32 -11.75
CA ASN A 101 -12.50 -11.69 -11.89
C ASN A 101 -12.43 -10.18 -11.61
N ARG A 102 -11.46 -9.50 -12.24
CA ARG A 102 -11.19 -8.06 -12.01
C ARG A 102 -12.38 -7.15 -12.32
N ASP A 103 -13.17 -7.49 -13.33
CA ASP A 103 -14.35 -6.71 -13.71
C ASP A 103 -15.44 -6.79 -12.64
N GLU A 104 -15.66 -7.98 -12.08
CA GLU A 104 -16.58 -8.22 -10.97
C GLU A 104 -16.12 -7.48 -9.71
N VAL A 105 -14.81 -7.48 -9.43
CA VAL A 105 -14.22 -6.70 -8.34
C VAL A 105 -14.52 -5.21 -8.53
N ALA A 106 -14.24 -4.67 -9.73
CA ALA A 106 -14.48 -3.26 -10.02
C ALA A 106 -15.97 -2.89 -9.89
N LYS A 107 -16.88 -3.70 -10.42
CA LYS A 107 -18.34 -3.50 -10.30
C LYS A 107 -18.80 -3.51 -8.84
N THR A 108 -18.32 -4.48 -8.06
CA THR A 108 -18.67 -4.63 -6.65
C THR A 108 -18.17 -3.43 -5.84
N LEU A 109 -16.91 -3.04 -6.02
CA LEU A 109 -16.33 -1.90 -5.33
C LEU A 109 -17.01 -0.59 -5.73
N ALA A 110 -17.36 -0.40 -7.01
CA ALA A 110 -18.11 0.78 -7.46
C ALA A 110 -19.46 0.88 -6.75
N ALA A 111 -20.20 -0.23 -6.65
CA ALA A 111 -21.50 -0.28 -5.99
C ALA A 111 -21.43 0.05 -4.49
N VAL A 112 -20.40 -0.43 -3.78
CA VAL A 112 -20.26 -0.24 -2.32
C VAL A 112 -19.68 1.13 -1.98
N THR A 113 -18.73 1.63 -2.78
CA THR A 113 -17.99 2.87 -2.46
C THR A 113 -18.58 4.12 -3.09
N GLY A 114 -19.42 3.97 -4.12
CA GLY A 114 -19.92 5.09 -4.92
C GLY A 114 -18.87 5.71 -5.86
N VAL A 115 -17.65 5.16 -5.91
CA VAL A 115 -16.63 5.58 -6.88
C VAL A 115 -17.05 5.15 -8.29
N PRO A 116 -16.92 6.03 -9.32
CA PRO A 116 -17.24 5.69 -10.69
C PRO A 116 -16.59 4.38 -11.16
N LEU A 117 -17.36 3.55 -11.86
CA LEU A 117 -16.91 2.23 -12.32
C LEU A 117 -15.60 2.31 -13.12
N GLU A 118 -15.45 3.33 -13.98
CA GLU A 118 -14.23 3.51 -14.78
C GLU A 118 -12.95 3.66 -13.94
N ALA A 119 -13.04 4.32 -12.79
CA ALA A 119 -11.90 4.49 -11.89
C ALA A 119 -11.63 3.18 -11.14
N GLN A 120 -12.68 2.46 -10.74
CA GLN A 120 -12.54 1.15 -10.11
C GLN A 120 -11.99 0.10 -11.07
N THR A 121 -12.38 0.12 -12.34
CA THR A 121 -11.83 -0.76 -13.38
C THR A 121 -10.34 -0.49 -13.59
N LEU A 122 -9.95 0.79 -13.68
CA LEU A 122 -8.53 1.16 -13.80
C LEU A 122 -7.73 0.73 -12.57
N ALA A 123 -8.25 0.98 -11.36
CA ALA A 123 -7.65 0.52 -10.11
C ALA A 123 -7.47 -1.01 -10.07
N ALA A 124 -8.53 -1.77 -10.37
CA ALA A 124 -8.51 -3.23 -10.38
C ALA A 124 -7.50 -3.79 -11.41
N SER A 125 -7.34 -3.13 -12.57
CA SER A 125 -6.36 -3.53 -13.58
C SER A 125 -4.90 -3.40 -13.12
N ARG A 126 -4.63 -2.51 -12.15
CA ARG A 126 -3.29 -2.24 -11.59
C ARG A 126 -3.00 -3.03 -10.33
N ALA A 127 -4.03 -3.58 -9.70
CA ALA A 127 -3.92 -4.31 -8.46
C ALA A 127 -3.30 -5.69 -8.66
N THR A 128 -2.61 -6.14 -7.62
CA THR A 128 -2.23 -7.54 -7.40
C THR A 128 -3.04 -8.04 -6.22
N PHE A 129 -3.90 -9.04 -6.45
CA PHE A 129 -4.84 -9.53 -5.43
C PHE A 129 -4.34 -10.72 -4.60
N PRO A 130 -3.65 -11.72 -5.17
CA PRO A 130 -3.21 -12.88 -4.40
C PRO A 130 -2.20 -12.50 -3.32
N SER A 131 -2.23 -13.22 -2.21
CA SER A 131 -1.32 -12.97 -1.10
C SER A 131 -0.26 -14.07 -1.01
N GLY A 132 0.99 -13.66 -0.81
CA GLY A 132 2.11 -14.59 -0.72
C GLY A 132 2.55 -14.87 0.71
N ARG A 133 3.38 -15.92 0.87
CA ARG A 133 4.16 -16.11 2.10
C ARG A 133 5.20 -15.00 2.24
N ILE A 134 5.50 -14.62 3.47
CA ILE A 134 6.61 -13.71 3.77
C ILE A 134 7.93 -14.42 3.42
N THR A 135 8.69 -13.85 2.49
CA THR A 135 10.02 -14.33 2.08
C THR A 135 11.13 -13.51 2.72
N GLU A 136 12.36 -14.01 2.67
CA GLU A 136 13.54 -13.25 3.12
C GLU A 136 13.72 -11.93 2.36
N GLU A 137 13.38 -11.88 1.07
CA GLU A 137 13.39 -10.65 0.26
C GLU A 137 12.42 -9.61 0.83
N ILE A 138 11.20 -10.04 1.20
CA ILE A 138 10.17 -9.17 1.77
C ILE A 138 10.65 -8.62 3.12
N VAL A 139 11.19 -9.48 3.99
CA VAL A 139 11.71 -9.05 5.30
C VAL A 139 12.86 -8.06 5.14
N ALA A 140 13.80 -8.33 4.24
CA ALA A 140 14.92 -7.43 3.96
C ALA A 140 14.43 -6.08 3.40
N SER A 141 13.42 -6.09 2.53
CA SER A 141 12.82 -4.86 1.99
C SER A 141 12.17 -4.01 3.09
N GLN A 142 11.35 -4.64 3.92
CA GLN A 142 10.68 -3.95 5.01
C GLN A 142 11.68 -3.44 6.07
N GLN A 143 12.78 -4.17 6.31
CA GLN A 143 13.86 -3.71 7.19
C GLN A 143 14.53 -2.44 6.64
N ARG A 144 14.83 -2.38 5.34
CA ARG A 144 15.39 -1.16 4.71
C ARG A 144 14.46 0.05 4.83
N ILE A 145 13.14 -0.17 4.76
CA ILE A 145 12.15 0.89 4.97
C ILE A 145 12.20 1.37 6.43
N ALA A 146 12.18 0.44 7.40
CA ALA A 146 12.26 0.77 8.82
C ALA A 146 13.55 1.54 9.17
N ASP A 147 14.70 1.09 8.67
CA ASP A 147 15.99 1.74 8.91
C ASP A 147 16.04 3.17 8.35
N ARG A 148 15.47 3.39 7.15
CA ARG A 148 15.38 4.72 6.55
C ARG A 148 14.48 5.65 7.36
N TYR A 149 13.33 5.16 7.81
CA TYR A 149 12.40 5.96 8.62
C TYR A 149 13.04 6.34 9.94
N HIS A 150 13.81 5.44 10.57
CA HIS A 150 14.56 5.74 11.77
C HIS A 150 15.69 6.77 11.51
N LYS A 151 16.45 6.59 10.42
CA LYS A 151 17.52 7.54 10.03
C LYS A 151 17.00 8.95 9.81
N LEU A 152 15.76 9.09 9.32
CA LEU A 152 15.09 10.37 9.10
C LEU A 152 14.34 10.89 10.34
N GLY A 153 14.40 10.19 11.48
CA GLY A 153 13.72 10.58 12.72
C GLY A 153 12.19 10.40 12.70
N LEU A 154 11.63 9.74 11.67
CA LEU A 154 10.19 9.53 11.52
C LEU A 154 9.64 8.45 12.44
N ILE A 155 10.51 7.55 12.91
CA ILE A 155 10.20 6.61 13.99
C ILE A 155 11.26 6.72 15.09
N PRO A 156 10.86 6.66 16.37
CA PRO A 156 11.76 6.99 17.48
C PRO A 156 12.71 5.85 17.87
N ARG A 157 12.46 4.62 17.39
CA ARG A 157 13.25 3.44 17.74
C ARG A 157 13.58 2.62 16.50
N LYS A 158 14.77 2.03 16.49
CA LYS A 158 15.11 0.98 15.52
C LYS A 158 14.20 -0.22 15.72
N ILE A 159 13.70 -0.77 14.61
CA ILE A 159 12.81 -1.94 14.59
C ILE A 159 13.57 -3.09 13.94
N ALA A 160 13.56 -4.26 14.57
CA ALA A 160 13.98 -5.51 13.95
C ALA A 160 12.75 -6.20 13.33
N VAL A 161 12.54 -6.02 12.02
CA VAL A 161 11.32 -6.52 11.34
C VAL A 161 11.16 -8.02 11.49
N ARG A 162 12.27 -8.77 11.47
CA ARG A 162 12.27 -10.23 11.65
C ARG A 162 11.59 -10.69 12.93
N GLU A 163 11.68 -9.90 14.01
CA GLU A 163 11.04 -10.25 15.29
C GLU A 163 9.51 -10.15 15.25
N ALA A 164 8.95 -9.46 14.25
CA ALA A 164 7.51 -9.35 14.03
C ALA A 164 6.97 -10.38 13.02
N VAL A 165 7.85 -11.11 12.32
CA VAL A 165 7.44 -12.13 11.34
C VAL A 165 6.92 -13.34 12.09
N TRP A 166 5.66 -13.70 11.82
CA TRP A 166 5.09 -14.93 12.33
C TRP A 166 5.65 -16.14 11.57
N SER A 167 6.34 -17.03 12.27
CA SER A 167 6.98 -18.23 11.70
C SER A 167 6.00 -19.37 11.44
N GLY A 168 4.75 -19.23 11.86
CA GLY A 168 3.72 -20.24 11.67
C GLY A 168 4.13 -21.60 12.20
N ALA A 169 4.80 -21.67 13.35
CA ALA A 169 5.42 -22.89 13.87
C ALA A 169 4.47 -24.10 13.77
N GLN A 170 4.92 -25.10 13.01
CA GLN A 170 4.44 -26.46 13.04
C GLN A 170 4.80 -27.04 14.40
N SER A 171 3.81 -27.38 15.21
CA SER A 171 3.92 -28.48 16.15
C SER A 171 3.67 -29.77 15.41
#